data_AF-A0A7J6LFW4-F1
#
_entry.id   AF-A0A7J6LFW4-F1
#
_cell.length_a   1.000
_cell.length_b   1.000
_cell.length_c   1.000
_cell.angle_alpha   90.00
_cell.angle_beta   90.00
_cell.angle_gamma   90.00
#
_symmetry.space_group_name_H-M   'P 1'
#
loop_
_entity.id
_entity.type
_entity.pdbx_description
1 polymer ?
#
loop_
_entity_poly.entity_id
_entity_poly.type
_entity_poly.pdbx_seq_one_letter_code
_entity_poly.pdbx_strand_id
1 'polypeptide(L)'
;MSVLESNLQPVEVRDGPTSAGTLPAASVRGVSVRDISRRWTLFRGSEGSDGTYALSKPVEELDMFLSHSWSGSPSWKHLTLISILYVKTGYIAMLAAVIPLSVGIYFLSAHQRIASLVVQILGAIAFVLGICFGHLVPSRSNKRMVFLDKCCIPQNDSAARRQGIYNMDTFLCRSKQLLILWTPDYFSRLWCVFVRGMSYCVYLPISVCMRAPF
;
A
#
# COMPACT_ATOMS: atom_id res chain seq x y z
N MET A 1 -9.67 -56.08 -33.04
CA MET A 1 -9.15 -55.09 -32.06
C MET A 1 -10.08 -53.90 -32.07
N SER A 2 -11.24 -54.12 -31.49
CA SER A 2 -12.24 -53.14 -31.09
C SER A 2 -12.14 -53.02 -29.56
N VAL A 3 -12.64 -51.92 -29.00
CA VAL A 3 -12.59 -51.52 -27.58
C VAL A 3 -11.38 -50.65 -27.22
N LEU A 4 -11.51 -49.32 -27.41
CA LEU A 4 -10.96 -48.24 -26.58
C LEU A 4 -11.35 -46.83 -27.13
N GLU A 5 -12.63 -46.60 -27.41
CA GLU A 5 -13.15 -45.26 -27.82
C GLU A 5 -14.45 -44.86 -27.10
N SER A 6 -14.63 -45.28 -25.84
CA SER A 6 -15.81 -44.90 -25.07
C SER A 6 -15.44 -44.60 -23.62
N ASN A 7 -15.15 -43.33 -23.31
CA ASN A 7 -15.37 -42.70 -21.99
C ASN A 7 -14.93 -41.21 -21.97
N LEU A 8 -15.43 -40.43 -22.92
CA LEU A 8 -15.52 -38.97 -22.78
C LEU A 8 -17.00 -38.62 -22.78
N GLN A 9 -17.62 -38.67 -21.59
CA GLN A 9 -18.92 -38.04 -21.42
C GLN A 9 -18.73 -36.52 -21.38
N PRO A 10 -19.56 -35.74 -22.09
CA PRO A 10 -19.54 -34.30 -21.95
C PRO A 10 -19.94 -33.96 -20.52
N VAL A 11 -19.14 -33.13 -19.85
CA VAL A 11 -19.51 -32.56 -18.55
C VAL A 11 -20.74 -31.67 -18.79
N GLU A 12 -21.90 -32.19 -18.39
CA GLU A 12 -23.16 -31.48 -18.42
C GLU A 12 -23.06 -30.27 -17.48
N VAL A 13 -22.94 -29.08 -18.07
CA VAL A 13 -23.06 -27.81 -17.35
C VAL A 13 -24.52 -27.74 -16.88
N ARG A 14 -24.74 -28.07 -15.60
CA ARG A 14 -26.03 -27.81 -14.95
C ARG A 14 -26.26 -26.31 -14.93
N ASP A 15 -27.14 -25.86 -15.82
CA ASP A 15 -27.79 -24.56 -15.72
C ASP A 15 -28.60 -24.51 -14.42
N GLY A 16 -27.95 -24.02 -13.37
CA GLY A 16 -28.62 -23.64 -12.13
C GLY A 16 -29.59 -22.48 -12.39
N PRO A 17 -30.67 -22.35 -11.60
CA PRO A 17 -31.75 -21.43 -11.89
C PRO A 17 -31.24 -19.99 -11.99
N THR A 18 -31.57 -19.40 -13.14
CA THR A 18 -31.49 -17.98 -13.48
C THR A 18 -32.26 -17.16 -12.46
N SER A 19 -31.66 -16.94 -11.31
CA SER A 19 -32.03 -15.86 -10.40
C SER A 19 -30.98 -14.79 -10.60
N ALA A 20 -31.33 -13.76 -11.36
CA ALA A 20 -30.63 -12.49 -11.40
C ALA A 20 -30.81 -11.79 -10.04
N GLY A 21 -30.29 -12.41 -8.98
CA GLY A 21 -29.84 -11.70 -7.81
C GLY A 21 -28.51 -11.09 -8.21
N THR A 22 -28.51 -9.79 -8.45
CA THR A 22 -27.29 -8.99 -8.47
C THR A 22 -26.53 -9.36 -7.19
N LEU A 23 -25.50 -10.20 -7.30
CA LEU A 23 -24.53 -10.37 -6.22
C LEU A 23 -24.13 -8.94 -5.85
N PRO A 24 -24.34 -8.48 -4.61
CA PRO A 24 -24.04 -7.11 -4.23
C PRO A 24 -22.60 -6.88 -4.66
N ALA A 25 -22.38 -5.88 -5.53
CA ALA A 25 -21.09 -5.61 -6.17
C ALA A 25 -19.98 -5.86 -5.14
N ALA A 26 -19.25 -6.98 -5.28
CA ALA A 26 -18.55 -7.58 -4.15
C ALA A 26 -17.61 -6.55 -3.54
N SER A 27 -17.99 -6.00 -2.38
CA SER A 27 -17.27 -4.90 -1.77
C SER A 27 -15.90 -5.43 -1.36
N VAL A 28 -14.84 -4.93 -1.98
CA VAL A 28 -13.47 -5.25 -1.57
C VAL A 28 -13.21 -4.62 -0.20
N ARG A 29 -12.25 -5.15 0.55
CA ARG A 29 -11.85 -4.54 1.83
C ARG A 29 -10.62 -3.66 1.65
N GLY A 30 -10.62 -2.51 2.30
CA GLY A 30 -9.50 -1.58 2.35
C GLY A 30 -9.21 -1.15 3.77
N VAL A 31 -7.95 -0.85 4.06
CA VAL A 31 -7.49 -0.26 5.33
C VAL A 31 -7.07 1.19 5.06
N SER A 32 -7.25 2.07 6.04
CA SER A 32 -6.90 3.48 5.85
C SER A 32 -5.37 3.65 5.82
N VAL A 33 -4.89 4.57 4.97
CA VAL A 33 -3.48 4.98 4.99
C VAL A 33 -3.05 5.40 6.40
N ARG A 34 -3.89 6.12 7.13
CA ARG A 34 -3.58 6.56 8.49
C ARG A 34 -3.28 5.38 9.42
N ASP A 35 -4.04 4.28 9.31
CA ASP A 35 -3.86 3.10 10.16
C ASP A 35 -2.59 2.33 9.83
N ILE A 36 -2.22 2.25 8.55
CA ILE A 36 -0.96 1.63 8.12
C ILE A 36 0.24 2.49 8.51
N SER A 37 0.16 3.81 8.29
CA SER A 37 1.23 4.76 8.63
C SER A 37 1.52 4.83 10.13
N ARG A 38 0.59 4.41 10.99
CA ARG A 38 0.79 4.33 12.44
C ARG A 38 1.48 3.06 12.90
N ARG A 39 1.52 2.01 12.08
CA ARG A 39 1.83 0.65 12.52
C ARG A 39 2.80 -0.03 11.57
N TRP A 40 4.10 0.25 11.75
CA TRP A 40 5.16 -0.45 11.01
C TRP A 40 5.14 -1.97 11.20
N THR A 41 4.59 -2.45 12.33
CA THR A 41 4.46 -3.88 12.66
C THR A 41 3.57 -4.64 11.68
N LEU A 42 2.70 -3.96 10.94
CA LEU A 42 1.89 -4.59 9.89
C LEU A 42 2.76 -5.21 8.78
N PHE A 43 3.96 -4.66 8.54
CA PHE A 43 4.91 -5.17 7.54
C PHE A 43 5.80 -6.31 8.05
N ARG A 44 5.66 -6.74 9.31
CA ARG A 44 6.36 -7.93 9.81
C ARG A 44 5.77 -9.17 9.15
N GLY A 45 6.64 -10.09 8.72
CA GLY A 45 6.27 -11.38 8.10
C GLY A 45 5.56 -12.37 9.02
N SER A 46 4.89 -11.92 10.09
CA SER A 46 3.96 -12.76 10.84
C SER A 46 2.65 -12.90 10.06
N GLU A 47 1.90 -13.97 10.32
CA GLU A 47 0.52 -14.04 9.86
C GLU A 47 -0.30 -12.86 10.42
N GLY A 48 -1.36 -12.47 9.69
CA GLY A 48 -2.35 -11.54 10.23
C GLY A 48 -3.24 -12.23 11.25
N SER A 49 -3.99 -11.42 12.00
CA SER A 49 -4.94 -11.86 13.01
C SER A 49 -6.30 -11.21 12.76
N ASP A 50 -7.32 -11.64 13.48
CA ASP A 50 -8.63 -10.94 13.46
C ASP A 50 -8.48 -9.46 13.82
N GLY A 51 -7.52 -9.12 14.67
CA GLY A 51 -7.19 -7.73 15.01
C GLY A 51 -6.63 -6.94 13.83
N THR A 52 -5.78 -7.53 12.98
CA THR A 52 -5.31 -6.84 11.76
C THR A 52 -6.41 -6.78 10.70
N TYR A 53 -7.25 -7.81 10.62
CA TYR A 53 -8.39 -7.85 9.71
C TYR A 53 -9.44 -6.79 10.05
N ALA A 54 -9.71 -6.57 11.35
CA ALA A 54 -10.64 -5.56 11.85
C ALA A 54 -10.23 -4.10 11.52
N LEU A 55 -8.97 -3.86 11.15
CA LEU A 55 -8.52 -2.54 10.67
C LEU A 55 -9.04 -2.22 9.26
N SER A 56 -9.38 -3.23 8.47
CA SER A 56 -9.97 -3.03 7.15
C SER A 56 -11.49 -2.88 7.24
N LYS A 57 -12.09 -2.24 6.25
CA LYS A 57 -13.54 -2.12 6.11
C LYS A 57 -13.97 -2.37 4.65
N PRO A 58 -15.21 -2.81 4.41
CA PRO A 58 -15.76 -2.90 3.07
C PRO A 58 -15.74 -1.54 2.38
N VAL A 59 -15.29 -1.51 1.13
CA VAL A 59 -15.25 -0.35 0.26
C VAL A 59 -15.63 -0.78 -1.15
N GLU A 60 -16.21 0.13 -1.91
CA GLU A 60 -16.48 -0.14 -3.32
C GLU A 60 -15.19 -0.14 -4.13
N GLU A 61 -14.27 0.79 -3.83
CA GLU A 61 -13.05 1.03 -4.60
C GLU A 61 -11.87 1.35 -3.68
N LEU A 62 -10.67 1.07 -4.15
CA LEU A 62 -9.40 1.28 -3.45
C LEU A 62 -8.61 2.39 -4.14
N ASP A 63 -8.01 3.28 -3.36
CA ASP A 63 -7.12 4.31 -3.89
C ASP A 63 -5.76 3.74 -4.30
N MET A 64 -5.33 2.64 -3.67
CA MET A 64 -4.03 2.05 -3.93
C MET A 64 -4.00 0.56 -3.55
N PHE A 65 -3.38 -0.25 -4.40
CA PHE A 65 -2.97 -1.61 -4.12
C PHE A 65 -1.52 -1.60 -3.64
N LEU A 66 -1.27 -2.04 -2.40
CA LEU A 66 0.08 -2.11 -1.84
C LEU A 66 0.68 -3.49 -2.04
N SER A 67 1.61 -3.61 -2.98
CA SER A 67 2.37 -4.84 -3.22
C SER A 67 3.73 -4.77 -2.55
N HIS A 68 4.12 -5.84 -1.86
CA HIS A 68 5.41 -5.93 -1.17
C HIS A 68 5.82 -7.40 -0.98
N SER A 69 7.11 -7.65 -0.78
CA SER A 69 7.60 -8.96 -0.31
C SER A 69 7.48 -9.04 1.20
N TRP A 70 7.33 -10.23 1.77
CA TRP A 70 7.37 -10.43 3.23
C TRP A 70 8.79 -10.63 3.78
N SER A 71 9.75 -11.04 2.95
CA SER A 71 11.14 -11.36 3.32
C SER A 71 11.99 -10.15 3.70
N GLY A 72 11.72 -8.97 3.12
CA GLY A 72 12.51 -7.77 3.42
C GLY A 72 12.26 -7.17 4.81
N SER A 73 13.11 -6.25 5.22
CA SER A 73 13.00 -5.51 6.48
C SER A 73 11.67 -4.72 6.60
N PRO A 74 10.85 -4.94 7.64
CA PRO A 74 9.56 -4.26 7.83
C PRO A 74 9.67 -2.75 8.01
N SER A 75 10.68 -2.29 8.75
CA SER A 75 10.91 -0.87 9.04
C SER A 75 11.20 -0.07 7.78
N TRP A 76 12.03 -0.58 6.88
CA TRP A 76 12.35 0.10 5.61
C TRP A 76 11.15 0.15 4.66
N LYS A 77 10.35 -0.91 4.57
CA LYS A 77 9.10 -0.89 3.79
C LYS A 77 8.15 0.20 4.32
N HIS A 78 8.01 0.26 5.64
CA HIS A 78 7.20 1.27 6.30
C HIS A 78 7.76 2.67 6.07
N LEU A 79 9.07 2.87 6.22
CA LEU A 79 9.75 4.15 6.00
C LEU A 79 9.55 4.64 4.56
N THR A 80 9.79 3.78 3.57
CA THR A 80 9.54 4.09 2.16
C THR A 80 8.08 4.49 1.93
N LEU A 81 7.14 3.75 2.51
CA LEU A 81 5.72 4.06 2.38
C LEU A 81 5.38 5.45 2.96
N ILE A 82 5.78 5.75 4.20
CA ILE A 82 5.47 7.04 4.83
C ILE A 82 6.20 8.20 4.11
N SER A 83 7.41 7.97 3.59
CA SER A 83 8.12 8.95 2.77
C SER A 83 7.32 9.30 1.52
N ILE A 84 6.82 8.31 0.77
CA ILE A 84 6.03 8.55 -0.44
C ILE A 84 4.72 9.28 -0.12
N LEU A 85 4.05 8.90 0.97
CA LEU A 85 2.75 9.45 1.34
C LEU A 85 2.82 10.87 1.92
N TYR A 86 3.88 11.19 2.65
CA TYR A 86 4.00 12.42 3.45
C TYR A 86 5.17 13.32 3.06
N VAL A 87 5.88 13.06 1.95
CA VAL A 87 6.95 13.95 1.45
C VAL A 87 6.47 15.40 1.31
N LYS A 88 5.25 15.62 0.81
CA LYS A 88 4.65 16.96 0.69
C LYS A 88 4.45 17.62 2.05
N THR A 89 3.99 16.86 3.05
CA THR A 89 3.85 17.33 4.43
C THR A 89 5.19 17.68 5.04
N GLY A 90 6.22 16.85 4.80
CA GLY A 90 7.61 17.15 5.15
C GLY A 90 8.11 18.46 4.55
N TYR A 91 7.92 18.68 3.25
CA TYR A 91 8.31 19.93 2.59
C TYR A 91 7.61 21.16 3.16
N ILE A 92 6.30 21.07 3.42
CA ILE A 92 5.54 22.17 4.03
C ILE A 92 6.09 22.49 5.43
N ALA A 93 6.34 21.46 6.26
CA ALA A 93 6.91 21.64 7.60
C ALA A 93 8.31 22.29 7.55
N MET A 94 9.16 21.85 6.61
CA MET A 94 10.48 22.46 6.38
C MET A 94 10.37 23.94 6.01
N LEU A 95 9.52 24.29 5.03
CA LEU A 95 9.35 25.68 4.60
C LEU A 95 8.77 26.56 5.73
N ALA A 96 7.81 26.03 6.49
CA ALA A 96 7.22 26.72 7.63
C ALA A 96 8.23 27.00 8.76
N ALA A 97 9.28 26.17 8.89
CA ALA A 97 10.38 26.41 9.84
C ALA A 97 11.45 27.35 9.26
N VAL A 98 11.89 27.10 8.02
CA VAL A 98 13.03 27.80 7.42
C VAL A 98 12.72 29.25 7.11
N ILE A 99 11.54 29.57 6.55
CA ILE A 99 11.21 30.93 6.11
C ILE A 99 11.21 31.93 7.29
N PRO A 100 10.47 31.69 8.39
CA PRO A 100 10.45 32.64 9.51
C PRO A 100 11.81 32.77 10.20
N LEU A 101 12.54 31.66 10.39
CA LEU A 101 13.85 31.69 11.02
C LEU A 101 14.89 32.42 10.17
N SER A 102 14.85 32.27 8.85
CA SER A 102 15.74 32.99 7.93
C SER A 102 15.49 34.49 7.98
N VAL A 103 14.22 34.91 8.04
CA VAL A 103 13.85 36.33 8.22
C VAL A 103 14.36 36.84 9.57
N GLY A 104 14.21 36.09 10.67
CA GLY A 104 14.72 36.48 11.98
C GLY A 104 16.23 36.67 12.01
N ILE A 105 16.99 35.79 11.36
CA ILE A 105 18.46 35.87 11.28
C ILE A 105 18.93 37.06 10.45
N TYR A 106 18.20 37.41 9.39
CA TYR A 106 18.54 38.59 8.58
C TYR A 106 18.65 39.86 9.43
N PHE A 107 17.84 39.98 10.49
CA PHE A 107 17.89 41.10 11.44
C PHE A 107 18.95 40.97 12.54
N LEU A 108 19.65 39.84 12.68
CA LEU A 108 20.67 39.58 13.70
C LEU A 108 22.06 39.46 13.05
N SER A 109 22.87 40.53 13.12
CA SER A 109 24.10 40.67 12.32
C SER A 109 25.33 39.92 12.85
N ALA A 110 25.41 39.60 14.15
CA ALA A 110 26.67 39.18 14.77
C ALA A 110 27.14 37.74 14.45
N HIS A 111 26.25 36.82 14.05
CA HIS A 111 26.59 35.39 13.89
C HIS A 111 25.91 34.68 12.70
N GLN A 112 25.83 35.34 11.54
CA GLN A 112 25.06 34.83 10.38
C GLN A 112 25.45 33.41 9.90
N ARG A 113 26.73 33.02 9.97
CA ARG A 113 27.17 31.68 9.54
C ARG A 113 26.61 30.57 10.44
N ILE A 114 26.78 30.72 11.75
CA ILE A 114 26.29 29.74 12.74
C ILE A 114 24.77 29.68 12.67
N ALA A 115 24.12 30.85 12.61
CA ALA A 115 22.67 30.94 12.55
C ALA A 115 22.10 30.27 11.28
N SER A 116 22.73 30.44 10.11
CA SER A 116 22.32 29.75 8.88
C SER A 116 22.42 28.23 8.99
N LEU A 117 23.50 27.70 9.58
CA LEU A 117 23.63 26.25 9.81
C LEU A 117 22.54 25.73 10.74
N VAL A 118 22.21 26.46 11.81
CA VAL A 118 21.13 26.10 12.73
C VAL A 118 19.78 26.03 11.98
N VAL A 119 19.48 26.98 11.10
CA VAL A 119 18.23 26.95 10.31
C VAL A 119 18.17 25.78 9.35
N GLN A 120 19.29 25.45 8.70
CA GLN A 120 19.33 24.28 7.81
C GLN A 120 19.09 22.99 8.60
N ILE A 121 19.72 22.84 9.78
CA ILE A 121 19.53 21.67 10.65
C ILE A 121 18.08 21.60 11.14
N LEU A 122 17.51 22.70 11.64
CA LEU A 122 16.13 22.75 12.10
C LEU A 122 15.13 22.49 10.96
N GLY A 123 15.41 22.99 9.75
CA GLY A 123 14.64 22.70 8.56
C GLY A 123 14.67 21.22 8.19
N ALA A 124 15.85 20.59 8.21
CA ALA A 124 16.00 19.16 7.97
C ALA A 124 15.27 18.31 9.03
N ILE A 125 15.36 18.70 10.31
CA ILE A 125 14.61 18.06 11.40
C ILE A 125 13.11 18.20 11.16
N ALA A 126 12.62 19.41 10.84
CA ALA A 126 11.21 19.66 10.54
C ALA A 126 10.71 18.84 9.33
N PHE A 127 11.54 18.67 8.30
CA PHE A 127 11.24 17.81 7.14
C PHE A 127 11.03 16.35 7.57
N VAL A 128 11.98 15.79 8.32
CA VAL A 128 11.91 14.40 8.80
C VAL A 128 10.72 14.20 9.74
N LEU A 129 10.49 15.13 10.68
CA LEU A 129 9.33 15.10 11.56
C LEU A 129 8.02 15.17 10.77
N GLY A 130 7.95 16.01 9.74
CA GLY A 130 6.76 16.12 8.87
C GLY A 130 6.46 14.83 8.09
N ILE A 131 7.48 14.04 7.74
CA ILE A 131 7.29 12.70 7.15
C ILE A 131 6.81 11.70 8.21
N CYS A 132 7.54 11.57 9.32
CA CYS A 132 7.24 10.59 10.38
C CYS A 132 5.87 10.81 11.02
N PHE A 133 5.51 12.06 11.25
CA PHE A 133 4.27 12.47 11.91
C PHE A 133 3.22 13.04 10.94
N GLY A 134 3.42 12.90 9.63
CA GLY A 134 2.48 13.41 8.61
C GLY A 134 1.08 12.79 8.72
N HIS A 135 0.98 11.59 9.29
CA HIS A 135 -0.29 10.92 9.58
C HIS A 135 -1.13 11.59 10.69
N LEU A 136 -0.54 12.50 11.48
CA LEU A 136 -1.24 13.32 12.47
C LEU A 136 -1.89 14.55 11.86
N VAL A 137 -1.32 15.07 10.76
CA VAL A 137 -1.86 16.24 10.05
C VAL A 137 -3.09 15.80 9.24
N PRO A 138 -4.26 16.43 9.42
CA PRO A 138 -5.43 16.16 8.59
C PRO A 138 -5.09 16.39 7.10
N SER A 139 -5.06 15.32 6.32
CA SER A 139 -4.69 15.36 4.91
C SER A 139 -5.55 14.38 4.12
N ARG A 140 -5.79 14.69 2.84
CA ARG A 140 -6.48 13.79 1.91
C ARG A 140 -5.79 12.42 1.84
N SER A 141 -4.46 12.37 1.97
CA SER A 141 -3.70 11.11 1.99
C SER A 141 -4.16 10.17 3.11
N ASN A 142 -4.49 10.70 4.29
CA ASN A 142 -4.90 9.89 5.46
C ASN A 142 -6.27 9.23 5.30
N LYS A 143 -7.13 9.78 4.42
CA LYS A 143 -8.46 9.24 4.13
C LYS A 143 -8.44 8.16 3.05
N ARG A 144 -7.30 7.97 2.37
CA ARG A 144 -7.19 7.00 1.28
C ARG A 144 -7.33 5.58 1.81
N MET A 145 -8.04 4.75 1.05
CA MET A 145 -8.27 3.34 1.33
C MET A 145 -7.32 2.51 0.49
N VAL A 146 -6.53 1.66 1.12
CA VAL A 146 -5.53 0.85 0.43
C VAL A 146 -5.72 -0.62 0.73
N PHE A 147 -5.37 -1.44 -0.25
CA PHE A 147 -5.33 -2.88 -0.05
C PHE A 147 -3.98 -3.26 0.56
N LEU A 148 -4.05 -3.97 1.68
CA LEU A 148 -2.93 -4.68 2.29
C LEU A 148 -3.44 -6.09 2.61
N ASP A 149 -2.87 -7.10 1.97
CA ASP A 149 -3.23 -8.52 2.09
C ASP A 149 -3.50 -8.96 3.53
N LYS A 150 -2.61 -8.62 4.47
CA LYS A 150 -2.71 -8.97 5.90
C LYS A 150 -3.91 -8.35 6.63
N CYS A 151 -4.43 -7.24 6.13
CA CYS A 151 -5.59 -6.55 6.71
C CYS A 151 -6.88 -6.85 5.93
N CYS A 152 -6.79 -7.07 4.63
CA CYS A 152 -7.96 -7.17 3.76
C CYS A 152 -8.42 -8.61 3.49
N ILE A 153 -7.58 -9.61 3.72
CA ILE A 153 -7.91 -11.03 3.58
C ILE A 153 -8.04 -11.67 4.97
N PRO A 154 -9.16 -12.36 5.27
CA PRO A 154 -9.31 -13.13 6.51
C PRO A 154 -8.18 -14.15 6.66
N GLN A 155 -7.50 -14.14 7.80
CA GLN A 155 -6.37 -15.05 8.05
C GLN A 155 -6.78 -16.30 8.82
N ASN A 156 -7.78 -16.19 9.69
CA ASN A 156 -8.16 -17.29 10.59
C ASN A 156 -8.99 -18.39 9.92
N ASP A 157 -9.63 -18.10 8.78
CA ASP A 157 -10.37 -19.08 8.00
C ASP A 157 -9.62 -19.44 6.72
N SER A 158 -9.16 -20.69 6.63
CA SER A 158 -8.45 -21.21 5.47
C SER A 158 -9.28 -21.19 4.17
N ALA A 159 -10.61 -21.34 4.26
CA ALA A 159 -11.50 -21.29 3.10
C ALA A 159 -11.66 -19.84 2.60
N ALA A 160 -12.00 -18.90 3.49
CA ALA A 160 -12.07 -17.48 3.15
C ALA A 160 -10.71 -16.90 2.72
N ARG A 161 -9.60 -17.37 3.30
CA ARG A 161 -8.23 -17.00 2.89
C ARG A 161 -7.98 -17.41 1.44
N ARG A 162 -8.30 -18.65 1.07
CA ARG A 162 -8.17 -19.12 -0.33
C ARG A 162 -9.05 -18.31 -1.26
N GLN A 163 -10.31 -18.06 -0.88
CA GLN A 163 -11.22 -17.25 -1.70
C GLN A 163 -10.69 -15.82 -1.90
N GLY A 164 -10.15 -15.18 -0.85
CA GLY A 164 -9.52 -13.87 -0.95
C GLY A 164 -8.28 -13.86 -1.85
N ILE A 165 -7.50 -14.94 -1.85
CA ILE A 165 -6.36 -15.12 -2.74
C ILE A 165 -6.81 -15.33 -4.20
N TYR A 166 -7.86 -16.11 -4.44
CA TYR A 166 -8.42 -16.30 -5.79
C TYR A 166 -9.02 -15.01 -6.35
N ASN A 167 -9.58 -14.15 -5.50
CA ASN A 167 -10.16 -12.87 -5.89
C ASN A 167 -9.15 -11.70 -5.89
N MET A 168 -7.85 -11.98 -5.95
CA MET A 168 -6.80 -10.94 -5.97
C MET A 168 -6.92 -10.01 -7.18
N ASP A 169 -7.35 -10.56 -8.31
CA ASP A 169 -7.69 -9.84 -9.55
C ASP A 169 -8.74 -8.75 -9.30
N THR A 170 -9.76 -9.03 -8.49
CA THR A 170 -10.81 -8.09 -8.14
C THR A 170 -10.25 -6.92 -7.33
N PHE A 171 -9.34 -7.16 -6.38
CA PHE A 171 -8.68 -6.09 -5.64
C PHE A 171 -7.83 -5.19 -6.55
N LEU A 172 -7.13 -5.78 -7.54
CA LEU A 172 -6.35 -5.03 -8.52
C LEU A 172 -7.25 -4.21 -9.45
N CYS A 173 -8.30 -4.80 -10.02
CA CYS A 173 -9.24 -4.13 -10.91
C CYS A 173 -10.03 -3.01 -10.21
N ARG A 174 -10.21 -3.09 -8.89
CA ARG A 174 -10.88 -2.07 -8.07
C ARG A 174 -9.89 -1.07 -7.44
N SER A 175 -8.61 -1.10 -7.80
CA SER A 175 -7.58 -0.18 -7.29
C SER A 175 -7.22 0.89 -8.32
N LYS A 176 -7.12 2.16 -7.89
CA LYS A 176 -6.73 3.30 -8.75
C LYS A 176 -5.24 3.39 -9.03
N GLN A 177 -4.41 2.81 -8.17
CA GLN A 177 -2.95 2.88 -8.26
C GLN A 177 -2.33 1.57 -7.77
N LEU A 178 -1.19 1.18 -8.33
CA LEU A 178 -0.37 0.08 -7.83
C LEU A 178 0.92 0.67 -7.23
N LEU A 179 1.12 0.48 -5.92
CA LEU A 179 2.34 0.86 -5.23
C LEU A 179 3.15 -0.39 -4.89
N ILE A 180 4.36 -0.48 -5.42
CA ILE A 180 5.26 -1.61 -5.21
C ILE A 180 6.38 -1.17 -4.26
N LEU A 181 6.40 -1.74 -3.05
CA LEU A 181 7.52 -1.63 -2.12
C LEU A 181 8.55 -2.70 -2.49
N TRP A 182 9.46 -2.32 -3.38
CA TRP A 182 10.41 -3.24 -3.99
C TRP A 182 11.52 -3.66 -3.01
N THR A 183 11.89 -4.94 -3.08
CA THR A 183 13.06 -5.53 -2.42
C THR A 183 13.84 -6.40 -3.41
N PRO A 184 15.13 -6.71 -3.18
CA PRO A 184 15.92 -7.52 -4.11
C PRO A 184 15.29 -8.88 -4.43
N ASP A 185 14.64 -9.50 -3.46
CA ASP A 185 13.95 -10.78 -3.58
C ASP A 185 12.54 -10.65 -4.21
N TYR A 186 12.02 -9.43 -4.41
CA TYR A 186 10.65 -9.21 -4.88
C TYR A 186 10.40 -9.86 -6.25
N PHE A 187 11.31 -9.71 -7.21
CA PHE A 187 11.15 -10.30 -8.55
C PHE A 187 11.40 -11.81 -8.61
N SER A 188 11.93 -12.42 -7.55
CA SER A 188 12.17 -13.87 -7.50
C SER A 188 10.91 -14.69 -7.18
N ARG A 189 9.83 -14.05 -6.73
CA ARG A 189 8.58 -14.71 -6.30
C ARG A 189 7.48 -14.52 -7.35
N LEU A 190 6.94 -15.64 -7.84
CA LEU A 190 6.06 -15.80 -9.03
C LEU A 190 4.88 -14.81 -9.16
N TRP A 191 4.35 -14.29 -8.05
CA TRP A 191 3.21 -13.35 -8.03
C TRP A 191 3.54 -12.01 -8.69
N CYS A 192 4.82 -11.65 -8.78
CA CYS A 192 5.29 -10.40 -9.38
C CYS A 192 5.30 -10.42 -10.92
N VAL A 193 5.12 -11.59 -11.54
CA VAL A 193 5.00 -11.73 -13.01
C VAL A 193 3.54 -11.62 -13.46
N PHE A 194 2.57 -11.69 -12.54
CA PHE A 194 1.15 -11.55 -12.86
C PHE A 194 0.79 -10.15 -13.40
N VAL A 195 1.54 -9.12 -13.00
CA VAL A 195 1.44 -7.76 -13.59
C VAL A 195 1.82 -7.76 -15.08
N ARG A 196 2.67 -8.69 -15.55
CA ARG A 196 2.99 -8.80 -16.99
C ARG A 196 1.94 -9.55 -17.81
N GLY A 197 1.08 -10.37 -17.19
CA GLY A 197 -0.04 -11.04 -17.86
C GLY A 197 -1.28 -10.16 -18.03
N MET A 198 -1.44 -9.14 -17.18
CA MET A 198 -2.55 -8.17 -17.24
C MET A 198 -2.23 -6.92 -18.08
N SER A 199 -1.26 -7.01 -18.98
CA SER A 199 -0.89 -5.91 -19.90
C SER A 199 -1.96 -5.60 -20.95
N TYR A 200 -3.09 -6.33 -20.97
CA TYR A 200 -4.24 -6.02 -21.81
C TYR A 200 -5.38 -5.29 -21.05
N CYS A 201 -5.30 -5.17 -19.73
CA CYS A 201 -6.42 -4.65 -18.95
C CYS A 201 -5.94 -3.87 -17.71
N VAL A 202 -5.38 -2.68 -17.92
CA VAL A 202 -5.57 -1.44 -17.10
C VAL A 202 -4.30 -0.57 -17.16
N TYR A 203 -4.48 0.66 -17.66
CA TYR A 203 -3.54 1.79 -17.58
C TYR A 203 -3.40 2.29 -16.13
N LEU A 204 -2.81 1.50 -15.23
CA LEU A 204 -2.50 1.95 -13.88
C LEU A 204 -1.16 2.72 -13.89
N PRO A 205 -1.10 3.98 -13.45
CA PRO A 205 0.17 4.67 -13.28
C PRO A 205 0.99 3.96 -12.19
N ILE A 206 2.00 3.20 -12.62
CA ILE A 206 2.90 2.48 -11.72
C ILE A 206 3.86 3.49 -11.11
N SER A 207 3.72 3.78 -9.82
CA SER A 207 4.75 4.47 -9.05
C SER A 207 5.69 3.43 -8.42
N VAL A 208 6.80 3.14 -9.09
CA VAL A 208 7.90 2.32 -8.52
C VAL A 208 8.78 3.25 -7.69
N CYS A 209 8.99 2.97 -6.41
CA CYS A 209 9.80 3.85 -5.57
C CYS A 209 10.78 3.08 -4.66
N MET A 210 12.06 3.44 -4.85
CA MET A 210 13.25 3.31 -3.99
C MET A 210 13.75 1.92 -3.56
N ARG A 211 15.05 1.70 -3.85
CA ARG A 211 15.94 0.67 -3.32
C ARG A 211 16.15 0.91 -1.82
N ALA A 212 15.63 0.04 -0.95
CA ALA A 212 16.11 -0.03 0.42
C ALA A 212 17.58 -0.50 0.38
N PRO A 213 18.54 0.27 0.91
CA PRO A 213 19.89 -0.24 1.06
C PRO A 213 19.89 -1.23 2.24
N PHE A 214 20.39 -2.43 1.95
CA PHE A 214 20.67 -3.54 2.88
C PHE A 214 19.48 -4.44 3.24
#